data_AF-A0AB37KM40-F1
#
_entry.id   AF-A0AB37KM40-F1
#
_cell.length_a   1.000
_cell.length_b   1.000
_cell.length_c   1.000
_cell.angle_alpha   90.00
_cell.angle_beta   90.00
_cell.angle_gamma   90.00
#
_symmetry.space_group_name_H-M   'P 1'
#
loop_
_entity.id
_entity.type
_entity.pdbx_description
1 polymer ?
#
loop_
_entity_poly.entity_id
_entity_poly.type
_entity_poly.pdbx_seq_one_letter_code
_entity_poly.pdbx_strand_id
1 'polypeptide(L)'
;MSQDETPIINDENYEMLIKWYKQEGIENIGFEDDDCYDEHMNYIGKGPVGYYELLQEVTQVAKRIQKEDYFLKKAGRRIPIIILEYEDTWYTRKATLEANVHGEACDYLEYAK
;
A
#
# COMPACT_ATOMS: atom_id res chain seq x y z
N MET A 1 13.08 22.88 4.83
CA MET A 1 12.13 23.18 3.74
C MET A 1 10.77 22.75 4.25
N SER A 2 9.81 23.66 4.41
CA SER A 2 8.44 23.23 4.70
C SER A 2 7.90 22.58 3.42
N GLN A 3 7.43 21.34 3.51
CA GLN A 3 6.59 20.80 2.47
C GLN A 3 5.27 21.57 2.59
N ASP A 4 4.90 22.34 1.56
CA ASP A 4 3.53 22.86 1.43
C ASP A 4 2.63 21.67 1.10
N GLU A 5 2.22 20.94 2.14
CA GLU A 5 1.30 19.82 2.02
C GLU A 5 -0.09 20.39 1.79
N THR A 6 -0.59 20.26 0.56
CA THR A 6 -2.01 20.43 0.30
C THR A 6 -2.71 19.18 0.85
N PRO A 7 -3.65 19.30 1.82
CA PRO A 7 -4.38 18.15 2.30
C PRO A 7 -5.19 17.55 1.13
N ILE A 8 -4.80 16.34 0.70
CA ILE A 8 -5.52 15.60 -0.35
C ILE A 8 -6.74 14.89 0.27
N ILE A 9 -6.69 14.61 1.57
CA ILE A 9 -7.73 13.88 2.31
C ILE A 9 -8.57 14.89 3.11
N ASN A 10 -9.89 14.84 2.93
CA ASN A 10 -10.89 15.62 3.65
C ASN A 10 -11.96 14.73 4.32
N ASP A 11 -12.91 15.34 5.02
CA ASP A 11 -14.01 14.64 5.71
C ASP A 11 -14.82 13.73 4.77
N GLU A 12 -15.06 14.15 3.53
CA GLU A 12 -15.77 13.33 2.53
C GLU A 12 -14.98 12.07 2.17
N ASN A 13 -13.65 12.17 2.07
CA ASN A 13 -12.79 11.02 1.83
C ASN A 13 -12.81 10.04 3.01
N TYR A 14 -12.78 10.54 4.25
CA TYR A 14 -12.90 9.69 5.44
C TYR A 14 -14.26 8.98 5.51
N GLU A 15 -15.36 9.69 5.21
CA GLU A 15 -16.68 9.09 5.15
C GLU A 15 -16.77 7.99 4.09
N MET A 16 -16.17 8.21 2.91
CA MET A 16 -16.14 7.22 1.85
C MET A 16 -15.39 5.95 2.31
N LEU A 17 -14.24 6.12 2.96
CA LEU A 17 -13.45 4.99 3.47
C LEU A 17 -14.21 4.22 4.55
N ILE A 18 -14.85 4.89 5.50
CA ILE A 18 -15.67 4.26 6.55
C ILE A 18 -16.87 3.50 5.94
N LYS A 19 -17.53 4.09 4.92
CA LYS A 19 -18.62 3.43 4.20
C LYS A 19 -18.12 2.16 3.50
N TRP A 20 -16.93 2.22 2.88
CA TRP A 20 -16.32 1.07 2.24
C TRP A 20 -16.00 -0.05 3.25
N TYR A 21 -15.37 0.27 4.40
CA TYR A 21 -15.12 -0.73 5.44
C TYR A 21 -16.41 -1.45 5.87
N LYS A 22 -17.49 -0.70 6.07
CA LYS A 22 -18.79 -1.27 6.43
C LYS A 22 -19.38 -2.15 5.32
N GLN A 23 -19.19 -1.79 4.05
CA GLN A 23 -19.68 -2.57 2.90
C GLN A 23 -18.94 -3.91 2.77
N GLU A 24 -17.63 -3.91 2.99
CA GLU A 24 -16.79 -5.12 2.95
C GLU A 24 -16.88 -5.97 4.23
N GLY A 25 -17.64 -5.52 5.23
CA GLY A 25 -17.79 -6.23 6.51
C GLY A 25 -16.53 -6.19 7.37
N ILE A 26 -15.69 -5.17 7.19
CA ILE A 26 -14.49 -4.95 7.98
C ILE A 26 -14.89 -4.26 9.28
N GLU A 27 -14.71 -4.95 10.40
CA GLU A 27 -15.09 -4.50 11.74
C GLU A 27 -13.85 -4.29 12.62
N ASN A 28 -13.98 -3.63 13.77
CA ASN A 28 -12.87 -3.37 14.71
C ASN A 28 -11.68 -2.61 14.09
N ILE A 29 -11.97 -1.62 13.22
CA ILE A 29 -10.96 -0.78 12.57
C ILE A 29 -9.97 -0.21 13.58
N GLY A 30 -8.68 -0.33 13.29
CA GLY A 30 -7.61 0.14 14.17
C GLY A 30 -7.15 -0.88 15.21
N PHE A 31 -7.86 -1.99 15.40
CA PHE A 31 -7.43 -3.06 16.29
C PHE A 31 -6.30 -3.88 15.65
N GLU A 32 -5.38 -4.39 16.45
CA GLU A 32 -4.32 -5.30 16.02
C GLU A 32 -4.25 -6.46 17.00
N ASP A 33 -4.05 -7.68 16.48
CA ASP A 33 -3.94 -8.88 17.31
C ASP A 33 -2.61 -8.89 18.11
N ASP A 34 -2.62 -9.51 19.29
CA ASP A 34 -1.41 -9.60 20.13
C ASP A 34 -0.33 -10.54 19.54
N ASP A 35 -0.72 -11.48 18.66
CA ASP A 35 0.15 -12.51 18.07
C ASP A 35 0.72 -12.08 16.71
N CYS A 36 1.40 -10.91 16.70
CA CYS A 36 1.97 -10.31 15.50
C CYS A 36 3.46 -10.60 15.27
N TYR A 37 4.09 -11.44 16.11
CA TYR A 37 5.52 -11.74 16.03
C TYR A 37 5.77 -13.25 15.98
N ASP A 38 6.72 -13.67 15.15
CA ASP A 38 7.17 -15.07 15.13
C ASP A 38 8.09 -15.42 16.32
N GLU A 39 8.50 -16.68 16.41
CA GLU A 39 9.42 -17.17 17.47
C GLU A 39 10.80 -16.50 17.47
N HIS A 40 11.13 -15.74 16.42
CA HIS A 40 12.37 -15.00 16.27
C HIS A 40 12.19 -13.48 16.46
N MET A 41 11.03 -13.04 16.95
CA MET A 41 10.67 -11.62 17.13
C MET A 41 10.58 -10.83 15.81
N ASN A 42 10.40 -11.50 14.67
CA ASN A 42 10.08 -10.80 13.43
C ASN A 42 8.60 -10.48 13.40
N TYR A 43 8.28 -9.25 13.00
CA TYR A 43 6.89 -8.85 12.80
C TYR A 43 6.28 -9.57 11.59
N ILE A 44 5.23 -10.36 11.84
CA ILE A 44 4.45 -11.13 10.85
C ILE A 44 3.00 -10.65 10.74
N GLY A 45 2.61 -9.69 11.58
CA GLY A 45 1.31 -9.04 11.54
C GLY A 45 1.04 -8.32 10.22
N LYS A 46 -0.19 -7.84 10.08
CA LYS A 46 -0.70 -7.16 8.89
C LYS A 46 -1.03 -5.69 9.15
N GLY A 47 -0.57 -5.16 10.28
CA GLY A 47 -0.98 -3.88 10.81
C GLY A 47 -2.39 -3.94 11.38
N PRO A 48 -2.92 -2.77 11.79
CA PRO A 48 -4.27 -2.67 12.32
C PRO A 48 -5.33 -3.01 11.27
N VAL A 49 -6.45 -3.58 11.73
CA VAL A 49 -7.60 -3.92 10.89
C VAL A 49 -8.07 -2.70 10.11
N GLY A 50 -8.35 -2.91 8.82
CA GLY A 50 -8.71 -1.89 7.84
C GLY A 50 -7.52 -1.43 7.00
N TYR A 51 -6.32 -1.38 7.58
CA TYR A 51 -5.13 -0.96 6.86
C TYR A 51 -4.73 -1.98 5.79
N TYR A 52 -4.58 -3.26 6.19
CA TYR A 52 -4.12 -4.30 5.26
C TYR A 52 -5.09 -4.49 4.09
N GLU A 53 -6.39 -4.44 4.37
CA GLU A 53 -7.45 -4.57 3.38
C GLU A 53 -7.37 -3.42 2.37
N LEU A 54 -7.22 -2.18 2.85
CA LEU A 54 -7.03 -1.03 1.97
C LEU A 54 -5.74 -1.14 1.15
N LEU A 55 -4.65 -1.62 1.76
CA LEU A 55 -3.39 -1.86 1.07
C LEU A 55 -3.55 -2.85 -0.09
N GLN A 56 -4.36 -3.92 0.09
CA GLN A 56 -4.64 -4.86 -1.00
C GLN A 56 -5.36 -4.17 -2.16
N GLU A 57 -6.35 -3.32 -1.90
CA GLU A 57 -7.05 -2.56 -2.94
C GLU A 57 -6.13 -1.60 -3.69
N VAL A 58 -5.31 -0.83 -2.95
CA VAL A 58 -4.29 0.05 -3.54
C VAL A 58 -3.32 -0.75 -4.41
N THR A 59 -2.92 -1.94 -3.94
CA THR A 59 -2.04 -2.85 -4.70
C THR A 59 -2.70 -3.31 -6.00
N GLN A 60 -3.98 -3.68 -5.99
CA GLN A 60 -4.69 -4.08 -7.21
C GLN A 60 -4.80 -2.94 -8.22
N VAL A 61 -5.10 -1.72 -7.76
CA VAL A 61 -5.16 -0.53 -8.62
C VAL A 61 -3.78 -0.25 -9.23
N ALA A 62 -2.72 -0.23 -8.42
CA ALA A 62 -1.35 -0.01 -8.88
C ALA A 62 -0.91 -1.10 -9.89
N LYS A 63 -1.20 -2.36 -9.59
CA LYS A 63 -0.95 -3.50 -10.47
C LYS A 63 -1.65 -3.36 -11.81
N ARG A 64 -2.89 -2.89 -11.80
CA ARG A 64 -3.67 -2.64 -13.02
C ARG A 64 -3.03 -1.52 -13.86
N ILE A 65 -2.60 -0.42 -13.24
CA ILE A 65 -1.91 0.68 -13.92
C ILE A 65 -0.66 0.17 -14.66
N GLN A 66 0.14 -0.69 -14.01
CA GLN A 66 1.33 -1.29 -14.64
C GLN A 66 0.96 -2.26 -15.77
N LYS A 67 0.00 -3.16 -15.54
CA LYS A 67 -0.48 -4.11 -16.58
C LYS A 67 -1.03 -3.42 -17.82
N GLU A 68 -1.65 -2.26 -17.65
CA GLU A 68 -2.19 -1.47 -18.75
C GLU A 68 -1.11 -0.64 -19.47
N ASP A 69 0.16 -0.72 -19.05
CA ASP A 69 1.29 0.04 -19.59
C ASP A 69 0.98 1.56 -19.59
N TYR A 70 0.25 2.04 -18.57
CA TYR A 70 -0.26 3.42 -18.54
C TYR A 70 0.88 4.44 -18.65
N PHE A 71 1.92 4.30 -17.81
CA PHE A 71 3.08 5.20 -17.84
C PHE A 71 3.93 5.00 -19.09
N LEU A 72 4.03 3.79 -19.63
CA LEU A 72 4.72 3.57 -20.89
C LEU A 72 4.04 4.35 -22.03
N LYS A 73 2.71 4.30 -22.09
CA LYS A 73 1.91 5.03 -23.09
C LYS A 73 1.96 6.55 -22.90
N LYS A 74 2.01 7.04 -21.65
CA LYS A 74 1.95 8.48 -21.33
C LYS A 74 3.31 9.16 -21.28
N ALA A 75 4.34 8.46 -20.79
CA ALA A 75 5.66 9.00 -20.50
C ALA A 75 6.79 8.31 -21.29
N GLY A 76 6.48 7.35 -22.16
CA GLY A 76 7.46 6.66 -23.01
C GLY A 76 8.37 5.67 -22.26
N ARG A 77 8.10 5.43 -20.97
CA ARG A 77 8.83 4.47 -20.14
C ARG A 77 7.94 3.91 -19.04
N ARG A 78 8.25 2.70 -18.58
CA ARG A 78 7.66 2.17 -17.35
C ARG A 78 8.22 2.94 -16.15
N ILE A 79 7.36 3.29 -15.22
CA ILE A 79 7.71 4.06 -14.01
C ILE A 79 7.29 3.21 -12.81
N PRO A 80 8.16 2.96 -11.82
CA PRO A 80 7.79 2.21 -10.64
C PRO A 80 6.70 2.91 -9.83
N ILE A 81 5.76 2.12 -9.30
CA ILE A 81 4.81 2.57 -8.28
C ILE A 81 5.29 2.00 -6.96
N ILE A 82 5.76 2.87 -6.06
CA ILE A 82 6.29 2.47 -4.76
C ILE A 82 5.19 2.70 -3.71
N ILE A 83 4.74 1.62 -3.08
CA ILE A 83 3.69 1.64 -2.06
C ILE A 83 4.40 1.59 -0.71
N LEU A 84 4.28 2.66 0.08
CA LEU A 84 5.01 2.83 1.33
C LEU A 84 4.11 3.26 2.47
N GLU A 85 4.60 2.95 3.66
CA GLU A 85 4.18 3.55 4.91
C GLU A 85 5.43 3.99 5.68
N TYR A 86 5.21 4.52 6.89
CA TYR A 86 6.29 5.07 7.70
C TYR A 86 7.42 4.07 8.02
N GLU A 87 7.09 2.80 8.22
CA GLU A 87 8.03 1.78 8.71
C GLU A 87 8.54 0.79 7.65
N ASP A 88 8.21 0.99 6.36
CA ASP A 88 8.58 0.09 5.23
C ASP A 88 8.49 -1.41 5.59
N THR A 89 7.32 -1.81 6.08
CA THR A 89 7.08 -3.17 6.56
C THR A 89 7.12 -4.21 5.44
N TRP A 90 7.18 -5.48 5.84
CA TRP A 90 7.22 -6.60 4.90
C TRP A 90 6.03 -6.59 3.92
N TYR A 91 4.85 -6.15 4.36
CA TYR A 91 3.65 -6.14 3.53
C TYR A 91 3.60 -4.98 2.53
N THR A 92 4.17 -3.80 2.82
CA THR A 92 4.26 -2.71 1.84
C THR A 92 5.29 -3.01 0.76
N ARG A 93 6.39 -3.70 1.15
CA ARG A 93 7.35 -4.26 0.19
C ARG A 93 6.73 -5.29 -0.73
N LYS A 94 5.96 -6.22 -0.16
CA LYS A 94 5.22 -7.22 -0.92
C LYS A 94 4.22 -6.56 -1.87
N ALA A 95 3.46 -5.58 -1.40
CA ALA A 95 2.54 -4.79 -2.23
C ALA A 95 3.26 -4.09 -3.40
N THR A 96 4.41 -3.45 -3.13
CA THR A 96 5.25 -2.83 -4.16
C THR A 96 5.72 -3.88 -5.18
N LEU A 97 6.23 -5.02 -4.75
CA LEU A 97 6.63 -6.10 -5.67
C LEU A 97 5.45 -6.57 -6.53
N GLU A 98 4.28 -6.79 -5.93
CA GLU A 98 3.10 -7.28 -6.65
C GLU A 98 2.51 -6.27 -7.64
N ALA A 99 2.60 -4.98 -7.33
CA ALA A 99 2.14 -3.91 -8.20
C ALA A 99 3.02 -3.76 -9.45
N ASN A 100 4.34 -3.96 -9.32
CA ASN A 100 5.32 -3.76 -10.39
C ASN A 100 5.60 -5.06 -11.15
N VAL A 101 4.60 -5.47 -11.96
CA VAL A 101 4.54 -6.77 -12.66
C VAL A 101 5.63 -6.98 -13.73
N HIS A 102 6.34 -5.94 -14.14
CA HIS A 102 7.43 -6.03 -15.10
C HIS A 102 8.81 -5.81 -14.46
N GLY A 103 8.88 -5.79 -13.11
CA GLY A 103 10.12 -5.53 -12.39
C GLY A 103 10.48 -4.05 -12.33
N GLU A 104 9.50 -3.14 -12.47
CA GLU A 104 9.74 -1.70 -12.50
C GLU A 104 10.40 -1.18 -11.22
N ALA A 105 10.14 -1.84 -10.09
CA ALA A 105 10.64 -1.46 -8.77
C ALA A 105 11.85 -2.29 -8.30
N CYS A 106 12.50 -3.08 -9.16
CA CYS A 106 13.65 -3.92 -8.76
C CYS A 106 14.76 -3.10 -8.09
N ASP A 107 15.19 -2.00 -8.70
CA ASP A 107 16.26 -1.15 -8.14
C ASP A 107 15.92 -0.62 -6.74
N TYR A 108 14.65 -0.25 -6.52
CA TYR A 108 14.16 0.20 -5.22
C TYR A 108 14.20 -0.93 -4.18
N LEU A 109 13.67 -2.10 -4.53
CA LEU A 109 13.58 -3.26 -3.63
C LEU A 109 14.97 -3.86 -3.31
N GLU A 110 15.94 -3.72 -4.22
CA GLU A 110 17.33 -4.14 -3.97
C GLU A 110 18.04 -3.21 -2.99
N TYR A 111 17.82 -1.90 -3.12
CA TYR A 111 18.50 -0.89 -2.30
C TYR A 111 17.88 -0.72 -0.92
N ALA A 112 16.56 -0.90 -0.78
CA ALA A 112 15.86 -0.63 0.48
C ALA A 112 16.24 -1.58 1.63
N LYS A 113 17.02 -2.65 1.40
CA LYS A 113 17.34 -3.71 2.38
C LYS A 113 17.79 -3.23 3.77
#